data_AF-R0GZT6-F1
#
_entry.id   AF-R0GZT6-F1
#
_cell.length_a   1.000
_cell.length_b   1.000
_cell.length_c   1.000
_cell.angle_alpha   90.00
_cell.angle_beta   90.00
_cell.angle_gamma   90.00
#
_symmetry.space_group_name_H-M   'P 1'
#
loop_
_entity.id
_entity.type
_entity.pdbx_description
1 polymer ?
#
loop_
_entity_poly.entity_id
_entity_poly.type
_entity_poly.pdbx_seq_one_letter_code
_entity_poly.pdbx_strand_id
1 'polypeptide(L)' 'MSGSLGGWIHKNSPIPITKKPDLNDPVLRAKLAKGMGHNYYGEPAWPNDLLYIFPVVILGTIACNVGLAVLEPSMI' A
#
# COMPACT_ATOMS: atom_id res chain seq x y z
N MET A 1 -6.83 -18.75 25.23
CA MET A 1 -6.66 -19.27 23.86
C MET A 1 -7.73 -18.64 22.97
N SER A 2 -7.51 -17.40 22.50
CA SER A 2 -8.43 -16.75 21.57
C SER A 2 -7.97 -17.09 20.14
N GLY A 3 -8.54 -18.14 19.59
CA GLY A 3 -8.37 -18.48 18.18
C GLY A 3 -9.13 -17.46 17.34
N SER A 4 -8.54 -16.28 17.15
CA SER A 4 -9.10 -15.25 16.27
C SER A 4 -9.11 -15.79 14.84
N LEU A 5 -10.31 -15.97 14.29
CA LEU A 5 -10.58 -16.39 12.91
C LEU A 5 -9.72 -15.61 11.89
N GLY A 6 -9.38 -14.35 12.17
CA GLY A 6 -8.51 -13.51 11.34
C GLY A 6 -7.07 -14.03 11.21
N GLY A 7 -6.52 -14.66 12.27
CA GLY A 7 -5.18 -15.24 12.22
C GLY A 7 -5.06 -16.46 11.31
N TRP A 8 -6.17 -17.16 11.04
CA TRP A 8 -6.22 -18.31 10.14
C TRP A 8 -6.29 -17.86 8.67
N ILE A 9 -7.07 -16.81 8.39
CA ILE A 9 -7.17 -16.20 7.05
C ILE A 9 -5.82 -15.64 6.60
N HIS A 10 -5.09 -14.92 7.47
CA HIS A 10 -3.75 -14.39 7.14
C HIS A 10 -2.69 -15.46 6.85
N LYS A 11 -2.86 -16.69 7.38
CA LYS A 11 -1.91 -17.79 7.16
C LYS A 11 -2.20 -18.60 5.90
N ASN A 12 -3.44 -18.59 5.42
CA ASN A 12 -3.90 -19.46 4.34
C ASN A 12 -4.15 -18.74 3.01
N SER A 13 -3.96 -17.42 2.95
CA SER A 13 -3.96 -16.68 1.69
C SER A 13 -2.63 -16.89 0.95
N PRO A 14 -2.64 -17.14 -0.38
CA PRO A 14 -1.41 -17.29 -1.17
C PRO A 14 -0.55 -16.01 -1.18
N ILE A 15 -1.17 -14.85 -0.90
CA ILE A 15 -0.50 -13.57 -0.65
C ILE A 15 -1.06 -13.02 0.67
N PRO A 16 -0.22 -12.76 1.67
CA PRO A 16 -0.69 -12.17 2.92
C PRO A 16 -1.14 -10.71 2.69
N ILE A 17 -2.42 -10.43 2.99
CA ILE A 17 -3.02 -9.08 2.91
C ILE A 17 -2.29 -8.09 3.81
N THR A 18 -1.76 -8.55 4.94
CA THR A 18 -0.94 -7.73 5.84
C THR A 18 0.18 -8.58 6.42
N LYS A 19 1.42 -8.19 6.19
CA LYS A 19 2.61 -8.79 6.77
C LYS A 19 2.96 -8.07 8.08
N LYS A 20 3.15 -8.82 9.16
CA LYS A 20 3.66 -8.28 10.44
C LYS A 20 5.18 -8.10 10.37
N PRO A 21 5.75 -7.12 11.09
CA PRO A 21 7.21 -6.98 11.17
C PRO A 21 7.83 -8.21 11.82
N ASP A 22 8.91 -8.73 11.23
CA ASP A 22 9.69 -9.82 11.81
C ASP A 22 10.77 -9.25 12.74
N LEU A 23 10.46 -9.19 14.03
CA LEU A 23 11.38 -8.67 15.04
C LEU A 23 12.49 -9.67 15.42
N ASN A 24 12.50 -10.88 14.85
CA ASN A 24 13.62 -11.79 15.03
C ASN A 24 14.72 -11.55 14.00
N ASP A 25 14.44 -10.84 12.90
CA ASP A 25 15.43 -10.50 11.89
C ASP A 25 16.37 -9.37 12.39
N PRO A 26 17.66 -9.65 12.61
CA PRO A 26 18.62 -8.64 13.05
C PRO A 26 18.83 -7.54 11.99
N VAL A 27 18.63 -7.83 10.71
CA VAL A 27 18.78 -6.84 9.62
C VAL A 27 17.63 -5.84 9.66
N LEU A 28 16.39 -6.32 9.79
CA LEU A 28 15.24 -5.44 9.94
C LEU A 28 15.35 -4.57 11.19
N ARG A 29 15.74 -5.15 12.33
CA ARG A 29 15.96 -4.39 13.57
C ARG A 29 17.03 -3.31 13.43
N ALA A 30 18.16 -3.62 12.79
CA ALA A 30 19.21 -2.64 12.55
C ALA A 30 18.76 -1.49 11.63
N LYS A 31 17.89 -1.79 10.64
CA LYS A 31 17.28 -0.76 9.78
C LYS A 31 16.29 0.11 10.57
N LEU A 32 15.43 -0.50 11.38
CA LEU A 32 14.45 0.20 12.21
C LEU A 32 15.12 1.11 13.24
N ALA A 33 16.23 0.68 13.85
CA ALA A 33 17.01 1.51 14.77
C ALA A 33 17.58 2.78 14.10
N LYS A 34 17.69 2.80 12.77
CA LYS A 34 18.11 3.95 11.95
C LYS A 34 16.91 4.69 11.32
N GLY A 35 15.67 4.38 11.71
CA GLY A 35 14.45 4.95 11.13
C GLY A 35 14.08 4.41 9.75
N MET A 36 14.76 3.38 9.24
CA MET A 36 14.52 2.79 7.91
C MET A 36 13.79 1.43 8.01
N GLY A 37 13.32 0.90 6.88
CA GLY A 37 12.78 -0.47 6.82
C GLY A 37 11.29 -0.62 7.19
N HIS A 38 10.58 0.50 7.33
CA HIS A 38 9.13 0.53 7.57
C HIS A 38 8.29 -0.03 6.40
N ASN A 39 8.92 -0.27 5.24
CA ASN A 39 8.33 -0.87 4.05
C ASN A 39 8.37 -2.41 4.01
N TYR A 40 9.00 -3.06 5.00
CA TYR A 40 9.15 -4.54 5.02
C TYR A 40 7.96 -5.28 5.63
N TYR A 41 6.98 -4.52 6.14
CA TYR A 41 5.74 -5.00 6.74
C TYR A 41 4.57 -4.11 6.27
N GLY A 42 3.33 -4.54 6.51
CA GLY A 42 2.13 -3.92 5.96
C GLY A 42 1.57 -4.67 4.75
N GLU A 43 0.83 -3.98 3.90
CA GLU A 43 0.26 -4.55 2.68
C GLU A 43 1.33 -4.69 1.59
N PRO A 44 1.33 -5.78 0.79
CA PRO A 44 2.22 -5.88 -0.36
C PRO A 44 1.93 -4.77 -1.39
N ALA A 45 2.96 -3.96 -1.69
CA ALA A 45 2.84 -2.89 -2.68
C ALA A 45 2.40 -3.39 -4.06
N TRP A 46 2.86 -4.58 -4.47
CA TRP A 46 2.42 -5.25 -5.68
C TRP A 46 1.56 -6.48 -5.37
N PRO A 47 0.42 -6.69 -6.05
CA PRO A 47 -0.19 -5.80 -7.05
C PRO A 47 -1.08 -4.70 -6.44
N ASN A 48 -1.37 -4.78 -5.15
CA ASN A 48 -2.49 -4.06 -4.53
C ASN A 48 -2.43 -2.54 -4.76
N ASP A 49 -1.34 -1.90 -4.34
CA ASP A 49 -1.21 -0.45 -4.43
C ASP A 49 -0.74 -0.03 -5.83
N LEU A 50 0.34 -0.65 -6.32
CA LEU A 50 1.00 -0.26 -7.57
C LEU A 50 0.20 -0.56 -8.84
N LEU A 51 -0.56 -1.66 -8.87
CA LEU A 51 -1.32 -2.03 -10.07
C LEU A 51 -2.78 -1.62 -9.98
N TYR A 52 -3.40 -1.69 -8.80
CA TYR A 52 -4.83 -1.38 -8.68
C TYR A 52 -5.10 0.05 -8.23
N ILE A 53 -4.37 0.59 -7.26
CA ILE A 53 -4.66 1.94 -6.72
C ILE A 53 -3.98 3.03 -7.54
N PHE A 54 -2.73 2.84 -7.95
CA PHE A 54 -1.97 3.85 -8.69
C PHE A 54 -2.68 4.31 -9.97
N PRO A 55 -3.17 3.43 -10.86
CA PRO A 55 -3.89 3.88 -12.06
C PRO A 55 -5.19 4.63 -11.75
N VAL A 56 -5.89 4.28 -10.67
CA VAL A 56 -7.12 4.97 -10.24
C VAL A 56 -6.81 6.41 -9.84
N VAL A 57 -5.75 6.61 -9.06
CA VAL A 57 -5.32 7.96 -8.65
C VAL A 57 -4.88 8.78 -9.87
N ILE A 58 -4.07 8.19 -10.76
CA ILE A 58 -3.58 8.86 -11.97
C ILE A 58 -4.75 9.30 -12.86
N LEU A 59 -5.67 8.39 -13.17
CA LEU A 59 -6.83 8.68 -14.00
C LEU A 59 -7.76 9.69 -13.33
N GLY A 60 -7.94 9.60 -12.01
CA GLY A 60 -8.70 10.59 -11.23
C GLY A 60 -8.11 11.99 -11.33
N THR A 61 -6.79 12.13 -11.13
CA THR A 61 -6.11 13.43 -11.26
C THR A 61 -6.22 14.00 -12.68
N ILE A 62 -6.02 13.17 -13.71
CA ILE A 62 -6.15 13.60 -15.11
C ILE A 62 -7.60 14.02 -15.39
N ALA A 63 -8.59 13.24 -14.96
CA ALA A 63 -10.00 13.55 -15.15
C ALA A 63 -10.39 14.87 -14.47
N CYS A 64 -9.89 15.13 -13.26
CA CYS A 64 -10.11 16.41 -12.58
C CYS A 64 -9.49 17.58 -13.35
N ASN A 65 -8.24 17.46 -13.79
CA ASN A 65 -7.56 18.53 -14.54
C ASN A 65 -8.24 18.80 -15.88
N VAL A 66 -8.62 17.76 -16.62
CA VAL A 66 -9.36 17.88 -17.89
C VAL A 66 -10.75 18.46 -17.66
N GLY A 67 -11.44 18.00 -16.61
CA GLY A 67 -12.75 18.53 -16.22
C GLY A 67 -12.70 20.03 -15.93
N LEU A 68 -11.70 20.48 -15.15
CA LEU A 68 -11.47 21.90 -14.89
C LEU A 68 -11.10 22.67 -16.17
N ALA A 69 -10.22 22.13 -17.02
CA ALA A 69 -9.84 22.77 -18.28
C ALA A 69 -11.02 22.96 -19.25
N VAL A 70 -12.01 22.07 -19.20
CA VAL A 70 -13.23 22.16 -20.03
C VAL A 70 -14.26 23.12 -19.41
N LEU A 71 -14.44 23.08 -18.08
CA LEU A 71 -15.46 23.89 -17.39
C LEU A 71 -15.03 25.35 -17.22
N GLU A 72 -13.75 25.60 -17.03
CA GLU A 72 -13.17 26.94 -16.86
C GLU A 72 -11.98 27.11 -17.82
N PRO A 73 -12.25 27.30 -19.13
CA PRO A 73 -11.18 27.51 -20.09
C PRO A 73 -10.51 28.86 -19.79
N SER A 74 -9.18 28.87 -19.73
CA SER A 74 -8.45 30.13 -19.76
C SER A 74 -8.66 30.76 -21.13
N MET A 75 -9.46 31.83 -21.18
CA MET A 75 -9.54 32.68 -22.35
C MET A 75 -8.16 33.32 -22.56
N ILE A 76 -7.62 33.17 -23.76
CA ILE A 76 -6.40 33.86 -24.18
C ILE A 76 -6.69 35.34 -24.47
#